data_AF-A0A402AZC3-F1
#
_entry.id   AF-A0A402AZC3-F1
#
_cell.length_a   1.000
_cell.length_b   1.000
_cell.length_c   1.000
_cell.angle_alpha   90.00
_cell.angle_beta   90.00
_cell.angle_gamma   90.00
#
_symmetry.space_group_name_H-M   'P 1'
#
loop_
_entity.id
_entity.type
_entity.pdbx_description
1 polymer ?
#
loop_
_entity_poly.entity_id
_entity_poly.type
_entity_poly.pdbx_seq_one_letter_code
_entity_poly.pdbx_strand_id
1 'polypeptide(L)'
;MLSPVVEPGRFSELDQFIFESWGYFVILNVLSPKEITACLEASQRVHEAAGTQDFGQVGRSYEQEAVLEDLMDHPAVLPKIRGIFGDRFIVQSGWNTKQPAHGKMGGWHQDGSSAYDFKRLGYPIP
;
A
#
# COMPACT_ATOMS: atom_id res chain seq x y z
N MET A 1 22.94 -12.98 5.29
CA MET A 1 21.59 -12.94 5.88
C MET A 1 20.63 -12.72 4.73
N LEU A 2 19.62 -13.57 4.53
CA LEU A 2 18.60 -13.32 3.51
C LEU A 2 17.75 -12.15 4.01
N SER A 3 17.61 -11.12 3.17
CA SER A 3 16.81 -9.92 3.44
C SER A 3 15.63 -9.95 2.48
N PRO A 4 14.40 -9.60 2.91
CA PRO A 4 13.23 -9.59 2.04
C PRO A 4 13.21 -8.34 1.14
N VAL A 5 14.36 -8.00 0.55
CA VAL A 5 14.52 -6.82 -0.33
C VAL A 5 14.50 -7.28 -1.77
N VAL A 6 13.71 -6.62 -2.61
CA VAL A 6 13.56 -6.95 -4.03
C VAL A 6 13.75 -5.70 -4.91
N GLU A 7 14.06 -5.95 -6.18
CA GLU A 7 14.18 -4.90 -7.19
C GLU A 7 12.80 -4.37 -7.61
N PRO A 8 12.69 -3.09 -8.02
CA PRO A 8 11.44 -2.51 -8.51
C PRO A 8 10.96 -3.17 -9.82
N GLY A 9 9.66 -3.05 -10.11
CA GLY A 9 9.09 -3.45 -11.40
C GLY A 9 8.54 -4.87 -11.42
N ARG A 10 8.82 -5.65 -12.48
CA ARG A 10 8.18 -6.97 -12.74
C ARG A 10 8.34 -7.92 -11.55
N PHE A 11 7.26 -8.63 -11.20
CA PHE A 11 7.29 -9.72 -10.23
C PHE A 11 8.02 -10.94 -10.80
N SER A 12 9.07 -11.39 -10.12
CA SER A 12 9.94 -12.50 -10.53
C SER A 12 9.73 -13.74 -9.65
N GLU A 13 10.25 -14.89 -10.09
CA GLU A 13 10.24 -16.12 -9.29
C GLU A 13 10.98 -15.96 -7.96
N LEU A 14 12.03 -15.14 -7.92
CA LEU A 14 12.74 -14.82 -6.69
C LEU A 14 11.87 -13.97 -5.75
N ASP A 15 11.13 -13.00 -6.30
CA ASP A 15 10.20 -12.19 -5.50
C ASP A 15 9.09 -13.05 -4.91
N GLN A 16 8.58 -14.03 -5.68
CA GLN A 16 7.61 -15.00 -5.21
C GLN A 16 8.17 -15.83 -4.06
N PHE A 17 9.37 -16.39 -4.22
CA PHE A 17 10.03 -17.15 -3.18
C PHE A 17 10.22 -16.34 -1.88
N ILE A 18 10.64 -15.07 -2.00
CA ILE A 18 10.78 -14.16 -0.86
C ILE A 18 9.42 -13.87 -0.22
N PHE A 19 8.41 -13.52 -1.01
CA PHE A 19 7.08 -13.22 -0.50
C PHE A 19 6.46 -14.40 0.25
N GLU A 20 6.55 -15.62 -0.31
CA GLU A 20 6.03 -16.84 0.32
C GLU A 20 6.80 -17.24 1.58
N SER A 21 8.10 -16.93 1.65
CA SER A 21 8.94 -17.27 2.80
C SER A 21 8.80 -16.30 3.98
N TRP A 22 8.59 -15.00 3.72
CA TRP A 22 8.49 -13.95 4.75
C TRP A 22 7.07 -13.44 5.01
N GLY A 23 6.16 -13.62 4.05
CA GLY A 23 4.84 -12.97 4.02
C GLY A 23 4.88 -11.51 3.56
N TYR A 24 6.05 -10.97 3.20
CA TYR A 24 6.25 -9.61 2.69
C TYR A 24 7.57 -9.48 1.93
N PHE A 25 7.72 -8.39 1.17
CA PHE A 25 9.02 -7.89 0.70
C PHE A 25 9.07 -6.35 0.76
N VAL A 26 10.27 -5.81 0.58
CA VAL A 26 10.58 -4.37 0.62
C VAL A 26 11.24 -3.97 -0.69
N ILE A 27 10.75 -2.89 -1.30
CA ILE A 27 11.40 -2.24 -2.45
C ILE A 27 12.00 -0.94 -1.92
N LEU A 28 13.31 -0.80 -2.00
CA LEU A 28 14.01 0.35 -1.44
C LEU A 28 14.04 1.52 -2.43
N ASN A 29 14.03 2.75 -1.89
CA ASN A 29 14.25 3.98 -2.66
C ASN A 29 13.32 4.15 -3.87
N VAL A 30 12.05 3.75 -3.72
CA VAL A 30 11.05 3.83 -4.78
C VAL A 30 10.75 5.27 -5.18
N LEU A 31 10.66 6.17 -4.19
CA LEU A 31 10.29 7.57 -4.40
C LEU A 31 11.54 8.46 -4.47
N SER A 32 11.52 9.41 -5.40
CA SER A 32 12.47 10.52 -5.44
C SER A 32 12.22 11.51 -4.29
N PRO A 33 13.20 12.36 -3.94
CA PRO A 33 13.02 13.40 -2.94
C PRO A 33 11.81 14.31 -3.20
N LYS A 34 11.53 14.61 -4.47
CA LYS A 34 10.39 15.46 -4.86
C LYS A 34 9.06 14.76 -4.59
N GLU A 35 8.95 13.48 -4.92
CA GLU A 35 7.74 12.68 -4.67
C GLU A 35 7.50 12.51 -3.18
N ILE A 36 8.56 12.30 -2.39
CA ILE A 36 8.48 12.24 -0.93
C ILE A 36 7.89 13.53 -0.36
N THR A 37 8.45 14.69 -0.76
CA THR A 37 7.95 16.00 -0.31
C THR A 37 6.49 16.20 -0.71
N ALA A 38 6.13 15.93 -1.96
CA ALA A 38 4.77 16.12 -2.45
C ALA A 38 3.75 15.22 -1.75
N CYS A 39 4.07 13.94 -1.51
CA CYS A 39 3.22 13.01 -0.77
C CYS A 39 3.05 13.44 0.70
N LEU A 40 4.13 13.92 1.33
CA LEU A 40 4.08 14.40 2.72
C LEU A 40 3.20 15.64 2.85
N GLU A 41 3.37 16.64 1.99
CA GLU A 41 2.56 17.86 1.98
C GLU A 41 1.08 17.55 1.73
N ALA A 42 0.76 16.66 0.79
CA ALA A 42 -0.60 16.19 0.55
C ALA A 42 -1.20 15.50 1.78
N SER A 43 -0.42 14.62 2.42
CA SER A 43 -0.84 13.96 3.66
C SER A 43 -1.11 14.96 4.78
N GLN A 44 -0.27 15.99 4.92
CA GLN A 44 -0.48 17.07 5.90
C GLN A 44 -1.79 17.82 5.66
N ARG A 45 -2.08 18.23 4.42
CA ARG A 45 -3.35 18.89 4.06
C ARG A 45 -4.56 18.02 4.36
N VAL A 46 -4.50 16.74 3.99
CA VAL A 46 -5.56 15.74 4.27
C VAL A 46 -5.84 15.66 5.77
N HIS A 47 -4.78 15.57 6.59
CA HIS A 47 -4.91 15.44 8.03
C HIS A 47 -5.34 16.74 8.73
N GLU A 48 -4.94 17.90 8.21
CA GLU A 48 -5.39 19.22 8.67
C GLU A 48 -6.88 19.42 8.37
N ALA A 49 -7.32 19.16 7.14
CA ALA A 49 -8.72 19.24 6.75
C ALA A 49 -9.63 18.29 7.56
N ALA A 50 -9.13 17.09 7.87
CA ALA A 50 -9.82 16.14 8.72
C ALA A 50 -9.75 16.47 10.23
N GLY A 51 -8.99 17.50 10.64
CA GLY A 51 -8.85 17.93 12.03
C GLY A 51 -8.12 16.92 12.93
N THR A 52 -7.34 15.98 12.36
CA THR A 52 -6.67 14.94 13.12
C THR A 52 -5.46 15.49 13.89
N GLN A 53 -5.36 15.20 15.19
CA GLN A 53 -4.27 15.72 16.05
C GLN A 53 -3.17 14.66 16.26
N ASP A 54 -3.50 13.50 16.83
CA ASP A 54 -2.55 12.41 17.12
C ASP A 54 -2.61 11.29 16.07
N PHE A 55 -2.80 10.03 16.48
CA PHE A 55 -3.13 8.95 15.56
C PHE A 55 -4.38 9.32 14.75
N GLY A 56 -4.30 9.15 13.43
CA GLY A 56 -5.42 9.42 12.55
C GLY A 56 -5.34 8.58 11.29
N GLN A 57 -6.50 8.11 10.85
CA GLN A 57 -6.66 7.44 9.57
C GLN A 57 -7.71 8.19 8.77
N VAL A 58 -7.31 8.75 7.63
CA VAL A 58 -8.24 9.40 6.70
C VAL A 58 -8.38 8.51 5.47
N GLY A 59 -9.58 8.00 5.26
CA GLY A 59 -9.88 7.10 4.14
C GLY A 59 -10.01 7.87 2.82
N ARG A 60 -9.72 7.19 1.71
CA ARG A 60 -9.99 7.67 0.34
C ARG A 60 -9.33 9.02 0.01
N SER A 61 -8.19 9.32 0.63
CA SER A 61 -7.43 10.55 0.36
C SER A 61 -6.87 10.62 -1.06
N TYR A 62 -6.64 9.47 -1.69
CA TYR A 62 -6.23 9.36 -3.09
C TYR A 62 -7.28 9.94 -4.06
N GLU A 63 -8.56 9.99 -3.69
CA GLU A 63 -9.60 10.61 -4.52
C GLU A 63 -9.57 12.15 -4.47
N GLN A 64 -8.79 12.72 -3.55
CA GLN A 64 -8.73 14.16 -3.29
C GLN A 64 -7.36 14.76 -3.67
N GLU A 65 -6.30 13.96 -3.57
CA GLU A 65 -4.92 14.38 -3.80
C GLU A 65 -4.29 13.48 -4.88
N ALA A 66 -4.12 14.01 -6.08
CA ALA A 66 -3.59 13.26 -7.24
C ALA A 66 -2.23 12.60 -6.95
N VAL A 67 -1.36 13.24 -6.17
CA VAL A 67 -0.07 12.66 -5.80
C VAL A 67 -0.19 11.37 -4.97
N LEU A 68 -1.27 11.23 -4.19
CA LEU A 68 -1.54 10.01 -3.43
C LEU A 68 -2.15 8.91 -4.30
N GLU A 69 -2.90 9.27 -5.35
CA GLU A 69 -3.33 8.35 -6.40
C GLU A 69 -2.13 7.83 -7.21
N ASP A 70 -1.25 8.73 -7.67
CA ASP A 70 -0.01 8.37 -8.37
C ASP A 70 0.88 7.44 -7.53
N LEU A 71 0.92 7.64 -6.20
CA LEU A 71 1.64 6.76 -5.28
C LEU A 71 1.07 5.33 -5.27
N MET A 72 -0.26 5.17 -5.37
CA MET A 72 -0.90 3.85 -5.41
C MET A 72 -0.60 3.12 -6.72
N ASP A 73 -0.52 3.84 -7.82
CA ASP A 73 -0.24 3.30 -9.15
C ASP A 73 1.26 3.27 -9.51
N HIS A 74 2.13 3.50 -8.52
CA HIS A 74 3.56 3.69 -8.76
C HIS A 74 4.17 2.53 -9.57
N PRO A 75 4.89 2.80 -10.69
CA PRO A 75 5.32 1.78 -11.64
C PRO A 75 6.33 0.77 -11.06
N ALA A 76 7.00 1.12 -9.97
CA ALA A 76 7.85 0.18 -9.24
C ALA A 76 7.08 -0.87 -8.41
N VAL A 77 5.83 -0.56 -8.03
CA VAL A 77 5.04 -1.32 -7.04
C VAL A 77 3.86 -2.03 -7.69
N LEU A 78 3.08 -1.34 -8.54
CA LEU A 78 1.86 -1.89 -9.14
C LEU A 78 2.11 -3.22 -9.90
N PRO A 79 3.21 -3.40 -10.67
CA PRO A 79 3.51 -4.68 -11.30
C PRO A 79 3.77 -5.81 -10.30
N LYS A 80 4.28 -5.52 -9.10
CA LYS A 80 4.44 -6.51 -8.02
C LYS A 80 3.09 -6.96 -7.48
N ILE A 81 2.18 -6.01 -7.23
CA ILE A 81 0.81 -6.29 -6.77
C ILE A 81 0.08 -7.17 -7.81
N ARG A 82 0.17 -6.82 -9.09
CA ARG A 82 -0.36 -7.63 -10.21
C ARG A 82 0.25 -9.02 -10.28
N GLY A 83 1.53 -9.17 -9.97
CA GLY A 83 2.18 -10.47 -9.89
C GLY A 83 1.62 -11.37 -8.78
N ILE A 84 1.19 -10.79 -7.66
CA ILE A 84 0.63 -11.52 -6.51
C ILE A 84 -0.84 -11.86 -6.73
N PHE A 85 -1.66 -10.89 -7.16
CA PHE A 85 -3.12 -11.02 -7.21
C PHE A 85 -3.68 -11.25 -8.63
N GLY A 86 -2.83 -11.15 -9.66
CA GLY A 86 -3.25 -11.10 -11.06
C GLY A 86 -3.69 -9.70 -11.50
N ASP A 87 -4.17 -9.58 -12.74
CA ASP A 87 -4.47 -8.28 -13.35
C ASP A 87 -5.80 -7.65 -12.91
N ARG A 88 -6.69 -8.42 -12.26
CA ARG A 88 -8.03 -7.98 -11.88
C ARG A 88 -8.20 -8.05 -10.37
N PHE A 89 -7.94 -6.93 -9.70
CA PHE A 89 -8.21 -6.73 -8.29
C PHE A 89 -8.87 -5.37 -8.08
N ILE A 90 -9.49 -5.20 -6.91
CA ILE A 90 -10.12 -3.96 -6.50
C ILE A 90 -9.49 -3.55 -5.18
N VAL A 91 -9.14 -2.27 -5.04
CA VAL A 91 -8.75 -1.71 -3.75
C VAL A 91 -9.98 -1.66 -2.86
N GLN A 92 -10.02 -2.49 -1.81
CA GLN A 92 -11.14 -2.50 -0.87
C GLN A 92 -11.15 -1.25 0.02
N SER A 93 -9.98 -0.86 0.53
CA SER A 93 -9.82 0.34 1.35
C SER A 93 -8.39 0.88 1.25
N GLY A 94 -8.25 2.19 1.40
CA GLY A 94 -6.97 2.88 1.41
C GLY A 94 -7.01 4.01 2.43
N TRP A 95 -6.02 4.04 3.32
CA TRP A 95 -5.97 4.93 4.48
C TRP A 95 -4.68 5.73 4.49
N ASN A 96 -4.78 7.06 4.51
CA ASN A 96 -3.67 7.91 4.90
C ASN A 96 -3.56 7.86 6.42
N THR A 97 -2.53 7.16 6.90
CA THR A 97 -2.34 6.88 8.32
C THR A 97 -1.22 7.74 8.88
N LYS A 98 -1.57 8.59 9.85
CA LYS A 98 -0.62 9.33 10.68
C LYS A 98 -0.45 8.60 12.00
N GLN A 99 0.78 8.21 12.32
CA GLN A 99 1.15 7.59 13.59
C GLN A 99 2.26 8.43 14.24
N PRO A 100 2.02 9.02 15.42
CA PRO A 100 3.07 9.70 16.17
C PRO A 100 4.20 8.75 16.54
N ALA A 101 5.44 9.25 16.60
CA ALA A 101 6.56 8.49 17.11
C ALA A 101 6.25 7.98 18.54
N HIS A 102 6.50 6.69 18.79
CA HIS A 102 6.16 6.02 20.05
C HIS A 102 4.66 6.00 20.39
N GLY A 103 3.77 6.22 19.41
CA GLY A 103 2.34 6.04 19.57
C GLY A 103 1.99 4.62 20.01
N LYS A 104 0.95 4.48 20.85
CA LYS A 104 0.53 3.19 21.42
C LYS A 104 -0.50 2.43 20.56
N MET A 105 -0.97 3.04 19.48
CA MET A 105 -1.93 2.44 18.54
C MET A 105 -1.20 1.50 17.57
N GLY A 106 -1.83 0.37 17.21
CA GLY A 106 -1.28 -0.59 16.22
C GLY A 106 -0.45 -1.74 16.81
N GLY A 107 -0.83 -2.31 17.96
CA GLY A 107 -0.19 -3.52 18.50
C GLY A 107 -0.32 -4.74 17.58
N TRP A 108 0.25 -5.91 17.94
CA TRP A 108 0.21 -7.10 17.08
C TRP A 108 -1.22 -7.48 16.66
N HIS A 109 -1.49 -7.43 15.36
CA HIS A 109 -2.74 -7.83 14.75
C HIS A 109 -2.50 -8.28 13.30
N GLN A 110 -3.52 -8.88 12.71
CA GLN A 110 -3.62 -9.14 11.29
C GLN A 110 -4.77 -8.30 10.73
N ASP A 111 -4.56 -7.65 9.60
CA ASP A 111 -5.62 -6.90 8.93
C ASP A 111 -6.80 -7.82 8.60
N GLY A 112 -8.01 -7.40 9.00
CA GLY A 112 -9.24 -8.18 8.83
C GLY A 112 -9.74 -8.28 7.38
N SER A 113 -9.17 -7.46 6.49
CA SER A 113 -9.42 -7.46 5.05
C SER A 113 -8.31 -8.21 4.33
N SER A 114 -8.49 -9.53 4.13
CA SER A 114 -7.61 -10.29 3.24
C SER A 114 -8.07 -10.12 1.78
N ALA A 115 -7.13 -10.28 0.85
CA ALA A 115 -7.47 -10.34 -0.57
C ALA A 115 -8.41 -11.53 -0.79
N TYR A 116 -9.64 -11.25 -1.21
CA TYR A 116 -10.64 -12.27 -1.52
C TYR A 116 -10.65 -12.54 -3.02
N ASP A 117 -10.56 -13.80 -3.43
CA ASP A 117 -10.74 -14.17 -4.84
C ASP A 117 -12.22 -14.10 -5.21
N PHE A 118 -12.64 -12.98 -5.80
CA PHE A 118 -14.02 -12.72 -6.19
C PHE A 118 -14.59 -13.75 -7.17
N LYS A 119 -13.76 -14.55 -7.87
CA LYS A 119 -14.23 -15.68 -8.69
C LYS A 119 -14.95 -16.74 -7.86
N ARG A 120 -14.75 -16.75 -6.54
CA ARG A 120 -15.39 -17.67 -5.60
C ARG A 120 -16.78 -17.20 -5.12
N LEU A 121 -17.20 -15.97 -5.44
CA LEU A 121 -18.49 -15.40 -4.99
C LEU A 121 -19.69 -15.76 -5.89
N GLY A 122 -19.48 -16.28 -7.11
CA GLY A 122 -20.60 -16.74 -7.94
C GLY A 122 -20.21 -17.11 -9.38
N TYR A 123 -21.04 -17.95 -10.01
CA TYR A 123 -20.96 -18.29 -11.43
C TYR A 123 -22.34 -18.10 -12.11
N PRO A 124 -22.42 -17.50 -13.31
CA PRO A 124 -21.29 -16.93 -14.07
C PRO A 124 -20.74 -15.66 -13.40
N ILE A 125 -19.45 -15.39 -13.63
CA ILE A 125 -18.82 -14.12 -13.27
C ILE A 125 -19.45 -13.06 -14.21
N PRO A 126 -20.15 -12.03 -13.68
CA PRO A 126 -20.74 -10.97 -14.50
C PRO A 126 -19.73 -10.26 -15.39
#